data_AF-A0A3A9WFT9-F1
#
_entry.id   AF-A0A3A9WFT9-F1
#
_cell.length_a   1.000
_cell.length_b   1.000
_cell.length_c   1.000
_cell.angle_alpha   90.00
_cell.angle_beta   90.00
_cell.angle_gamma   90.00
#
_symmetry.space_group_name_H-M   'P 1'
#
loop_
_entity.id
_entity.type
_entity.pdbx_description
1 polymer ?
#
loop_
_entity_poly.entity_id
_entity_poly.type
_entity_poly.pdbx_seq_one_letter_code
_entity_poly.pdbx_strand_id
1 'polypeptide(L)'
;MDIKKILSFLRFKKPFKISEEELVQINSDTLTEERGIIKIIDLDVINTDISQVEELLFDIYEEAKMNSNYEDNDLYKIGFNSLEYYKKLITSHPEIKKQFFYFISRDISKKERSRRKKNIETSLEVPENFKLALCQQVLNSKIRLSNTDFTHFFNLWKNTYPYYYPIRPLLRQLQKHASNYKISPELNTCLHSFIRSKSIQYLPIKEYMEAKSIIHRIILENSKISLVPSSYVFQLLPDPFGTHVNKLISGMNEKYQHNFSKILKLLCHRINQTTVAQIDTCISNIDEDKFDSFLYGIIRKAAYLRLRSVTLRNRVYNSKDNIYGAYEQIYIENINLIKGLMFIASTRKNQKHIQLITIILERCFSVTLGSNYGATSRSLGIVCIKTLAYKFDIEGKNKLRELYQKTNFKLIKKQIEKESKILEETIGVSLL
;
A
#
# COMPACT_ATOMS: atom_id res chain seq x y z
N MET A 1 -41.86 -13.44 24.70
CA MET A 1 -40.70 -14.26 24.32
C MET A 1 -39.61 -14.01 25.36
N ASP A 2 -39.33 -15.02 26.15
CA ASP A 2 -38.77 -14.87 27.51
C ASP A 2 -37.23 -14.77 27.48
N ILE A 3 -36.69 -13.58 27.79
CA ILE A 3 -35.24 -13.27 27.76
C ILE A 3 -34.43 -14.25 28.63
N LYS A 4 -35.06 -14.83 29.66
CA LYS A 4 -34.46 -15.87 30.50
C LYS A 4 -34.14 -17.17 29.75
N LYS A 5 -34.90 -17.54 28.70
CA LYS A 5 -34.62 -18.73 27.85
C LYS A 5 -33.47 -18.51 26.87
N ILE A 6 -33.22 -17.27 26.43
CA ILE A 6 -32.09 -16.92 25.56
C ILE A 6 -30.78 -16.93 26.36
N LEU A 7 -30.80 -16.42 27.59
CA LEU A 7 -29.62 -16.34 28.45
C LEU A 7 -29.19 -17.70 29.04
N SER A 8 -30.09 -18.67 29.18
CA SER A 8 -29.73 -20.03 29.59
C SER A 8 -28.98 -20.83 28.52
N PHE A 9 -29.03 -20.41 27.25
CA PHE A 9 -28.36 -21.09 26.14
C PHE A 9 -26.85 -20.77 26.06
N LEU A 10 -26.39 -19.68 26.70
CA LEU A 10 -25.02 -19.17 26.57
C LEU A 10 -24.11 -19.40 27.80
N ARG A 11 -24.55 -20.17 28.81
CA ARG A 11 -23.71 -20.61 29.96
C ARG A 11 -22.84 -19.55 30.68
N PHE A 12 -23.22 -18.27 30.71
CA PHE A 12 -22.57 -17.28 31.58
C PHE A 12 -23.53 -16.82 32.68
N LYS A 13 -23.41 -17.42 33.87
CA LYS A 13 -24.05 -16.93 35.10
C LYS A 13 -23.02 -16.21 35.97
N LYS A 14 -22.94 -14.89 35.83
CA LYS A 14 -22.85 -13.87 36.90
C LYS A 14 -22.52 -12.49 36.28
N PRO A 15 -23.07 -11.38 36.80
CA PRO A 15 -22.64 -10.05 36.39
C PRO A 15 -21.24 -9.81 36.98
N PHE A 16 -20.25 -9.53 36.13
CA PHE A 16 -18.92 -9.10 36.56
C PHE A 16 -19.05 -7.77 37.30
N LYS A 17 -18.93 -7.81 38.62
CA LYS A 17 -18.59 -6.64 39.44
C LYS A 17 -17.17 -6.89 39.90
N ILE A 18 -16.24 -6.15 39.31
CA ILE A 18 -14.83 -6.19 39.69
C ILE A 18 -14.75 -5.75 41.15
N SER A 19 -14.19 -6.58 42.02
CA SER A 19 -14.00 -6.22 43.43
C SER A 19 -12.89 -5.17 43.57
N GLU A 20 -12.87 -4.41 44.67
CA GLU A 20 -11.75 -3.47 44.92
C GLU A 20 -10.40 -4.19 45.03
N GLU A 21 -10.40 -5.45 45.48
CA GLU A 21 -9.21 -6.31 45.49
C GLU A 21 -8.78 -6.72 44.07
N GLU A 22 -9.71 -7.01 43.16
CA GLU A 22 -9.42 -7.25 41.74
C GLU A 22 -8.96 -5.99 41.01
N LEU A 23 -9.43 -4.79 41.41
CA LEU A 23 -8.92 -3.51 40.90
C LEU A 23 -7.50 -3.20 41.40
N VAL A 24 -7.18 -3.60 42.64
CA VAL A 24 -5.80 -3.54 43.16
C VAL A 24 -4.92 -4.55 42.43
N GLN A 25 -5.42 -5.75 42.11
CA GLN A 25 -4.72 -6.75 41.30
C GLN A 25 -4.51 -6.30 39.85
N ILE A 26 -5.48 -5.67 39.20
CA ILE A 26 -5.33 -5.12 37.84
C ILE A 26 -4.31 -3.97 37.81
N ASN A 27 -4.29 -3.13 38.85
CA ASN A 27 -3.31 -2.04 38.99
C ASN A 27 -1.93 -2.52 39.45
N SER A 28 -1.83 -3.68 40.13
CA SER A 28 -0.54 -4.28 40.50
C SER A 28 0.03 -5.17 39.39
N ASP A 29 -0.79 -5.90 38.65
CA ASP A 29 -0.34 -6.87 37.64
C ASP A 29 0.09 -6.20 36.33
N THR A 30 -0.47 -5.03 36.01
CA THR A 30 -0.04 -4.25 34.83
C THR A 30 1.33 -3.59 34.97
N LEU A 31 1.85 -3.42 36.20
CA LEU A 31 3.21 -2.90 36.44
C LEU A 31 4.21 -3.99 36.82
N THR A 32 3.74 -5.17 37.22
CA THR A 32 4.60 -6.26 37.69
C THR A 32 4.89 -7.30 36.61
N GLU A 33 3.99 -7.54 35.64
CA GLU A 33 4.31 -8.42 34.49
C GLU A 33 5.29 -7.78 33.50
N GLU A 34 5.30 -6.44 33.35
CA GLU A 34 6.35 -5.76 32.57
C GLU A 34 7.70 -5.76 33.31
N ARG A 35 7.74 -5.83 34.64
CA ARG A 35 8.99 -5.95 35.41
C ARG A 35 9.44 -7.41 35.61
N GLY A 36 8.50 -8.37 35.58
CA GLY A 36 8.75 -9.80 35.69
C GLY A 36 9.25 -10.45 34.40
N ILE A 37 8.91 -9.88 33.24
CA ILE A 37 9.51 -10.28 31.94
C ILE A 37 10.89 -9.62 31.71
N ILE A 38 11.27 -8.65 32.55
CA ILE A 38 12.60 -7.97 32.52
C ILE A 38 13.63 -8.62 33.49
N LYS A 39 13.30 -9.74 34.13
CA LYS A 39 14.25 -10.63 34.83
C LYS A 39 14.11 -12.04 34.23
N ILE A 40 14.99 -12.65 33.46
CA ILE A 40 16.42 -12.48 33.17
C ILE A 40 16.55 -12.79 31.67
N ILE A 41 16.62 -11.76 30.84
CA ILE A 41 17.52 -11.82 29.69
C ILE A 41 18.50 -10.72 30.00
N ASP A 42 19.67 -11.16 30.45
CA ASP A 42 20.83 -10.31 30.58
C ASP A 42 21.02 -9.62 29.23
N LEU A 43 20.62 -8.35 29.13
CA LEU A 43 20.76 -7.54 27.92
C LEU A 43 22.26 -7.33 27.60
N ASP A 44 23.13 -7.63 28.56
CA ASP A 44 24.59 -7.71 28.41
C ASP A 44 25.05 -9.04 27.76
N VAL A 45 24.17 -10.04 27.59
CA VAL A 45 24.48 -11.34 26.92
C VAL A 45 23.97 -11.42 25.48
N ILE A 46 23.15 -10.47 24.99
CA ILE A 46 22.89 -10.33 23.54
C ILE A 46 23.93 -9.41 22.88
N ASN A 47 25.18 -9.50 23.33
CA ASN A 47 26.33 -9.19 22.50
C ASN A 47 26.64 -10.46 21.70
N THR A 48 25.73 -10.85 20.79
CA THR A 48 26.08 -11.84 19.77
C THR A 48 27.24 -11.21 19.01
N ASP A 49 28.44 -11.75 19.19
CA ASP A 49 29.61 -11.26 18.49
C ASP A 49 29.30 -11.26 16.99
N ILE A 50 29.69 -10.20 16.30
CA ILE A 50 29.45 -10.07 14.85
C ILE A 50 30.02 -11.28 14.11
N SER A 51 31.09 -11.87 14.65
CA SER A 51 31.68 -13.13 14.19
C SER A 51 30.66 -14.29 14.13
N GLN A 52 29.81 -14.46 15.15
CA GLN A 52 28.81 -15.54 15.21
C GLN A 52 27.68 -15.34 14.18
N VAL A 53 27.33 -14.08 13.89
CA VAL A 53 26.33 -13.75 12.87
C VAL A 53 26.88 -13.98 11.46
N GLU A 54 28.16 -13.69 11.26
CA GLU A 54 28.89 -13.94 10.03
C GLU A 54 29.09 -15.44 9.78
N GLU A 55 29.52 -16.20 10.79
CA GLU A 55 29.61 -17.66 10.77
C GLU A 55 28.26 -18.30 10.41
N LEU A 56 27.17 -17.86 11.03
CA LEU A 56 25.84 -18.38 10.72
C LEU A 56 25.44 -18.13 9.26
N LEU A 57 25.84 -17.01 8.66
CA LEU A 57 25.60 -16.76 7.24
C LEU A 57 26.39 -17.71 6.35
N PHE A 58 27.66 -17.98 6.70
CA PHE A 58 28.50 -18.94 6.00
C PHE A 58 27.98 -20.37 6.14
N ASP A 59 27.57 -20.79 7.34
CA ASP A 59 27.01 -22.12 7.59
C ASP A 59 25.74 -22.36 6.77
N ILE A 60 24.83 -21.38 6.72
CA ILE A 60 23.62 -21.46 5.89
C ILE A 60 23.98 -21.57 4.40
N TYR A 61 25.02 -20.86 3.96
CA TYR A 61 25.47 -20.87 2.57
C TYR A 61 26.12 -22.20 2.17
N GLU A 62 27.06 -22.71 2.97
CA GLU A 62 27.72 -24.00 2.73
C GLU A 62 26.72 -25.15 2.81
N GLU A 63 25.77 -25.12 3.76
CA GLU A 63 24.68 -26.09 3.81
C GLU A 63 23.84 -26.05 2.53
N ALA A 64 23.51 -24.86 2.02
CA ALA A 64 22.78 -24.72 0.77
C ALA A 64 23.54 -25.30 -0.42
N LYS A 65 24.86 -25.09 -0.46
CA LYS A 65 25.75 -25.61 -1.50
C LYS A 65 25.86 -27.14 -1.47
N MET A 66 25.94 -27.73 -0.28
CA MET A 66 26.00 -29.19 -0.12
C MET A 66 24.67 -29.88 -0.46
N ASN A 67 23.54 -29.22 -0.17
CA ASN A 67 22.20 -29.79 -0.32
C ASN A 67 21.55 -29.49 -1.69
N SER A 68 22.27 -28.87 -2.62
CA SER A 68 21.71 -28.44 -3.91
C SER A 68 22.66 -28.66 -5.08
N ASN A 69 22.07 -28.90 -6.25
CA ASN A 69 22.78 -28.93 -7.53
C ASN A 69 22.81 -27.56 -8.23
N TYR A 70 22.37 -26.48 -7.56
CA TYR A 70 22.44 -25.14 -8.13
C TYR A 70 23.88 -24.61 -8.11
N GLU A 71 24.24 -23.85 -9.13
CA GLU A 71 25.46 -23.04 -9.11
C GLU A 71 25.39 -21.99 -7.99
N ASP A 72 26.55 -21.54 -7.50
CA ASP A 72 26.67 -20.58 -6.38
C ASP A 72 25.75 -19.35 -6.54
N ASN A 73 25.66 -18.81 -7.77
CA ASN A 73 24.83 -17.63 -8.07
C ASN A 73 23.31 -17.90 -8.05
N ASP A 74 22.91 -19.16 -8.12
CA ASP A 74 21.53 -19.65 -8.20
C ASP A 74 21.03 -20.27 -6.89
N LEU A 75 21.88 -20.38 -5.86
CA LEU A 75 21.52 -20.94 -4.55
C LEU A 75 20.37 -20.20 -3.85
N TYR A 76 20.04 -18.98 -4.26
CA TYR A 76 18.85 -18.26 -3.79
C TYR A 76 17.52 -18.96 -4.12
N LYS A 77 17.52 -19.93 -5.06
CA LYS A 77 16.36 -20.74 -5.45
C LYS A 77 16.07 -21.89 -4.46
N ILE A 78 16.99 -22.17 -3.54
CA ILE A 78 16.81 -23.26 -2.58
C ILE A 78 15.62 -22.99 -1.66
N GLY A 79 14.93 -24.06 -1.27
CA GLY A 79 13.90 -23.97 -0.24
C GLY A 79 14.56 -23.77 1.12
N PHE A 80 14.83 -22.53 1.55
CA PHE A 80 15.51 -22.25 2.84
C PHE A 80 14.97 -23.04 4.04
N ASN A 81 13.66 -23.33 4.08
CA ASN A 81 13.03 -24.18 5.10
C ASN A 81 13.55 -25.64 5.12
N SER A 82 14.34 -26.11 4.17
CA SER A 82 15.01 -27.41 4.22
C SER A 82 16.33 -27.35 4.99
N LEU A 83 16.93 -26.16 5.12
CA LEU A 83 18.24 -25.94 5.73
C LEU A 83 18.14 -25.86 7.26
N GLU A 84 18.92 -26.66 7.96
CA GLU A 84 18.97 -26.74 9.41
C GLU A 84 19.48 -25.44 10.04
N TYR A 85 20.55 -24.84 9.52
CA TYR A 85 21.09 -23.59 10.06
C TYR A 85 20.11 -22.43 9.87
N TYR A 86 19.40 -22.41 8.75
CA TYR A 86 18.33 -21.43 8.54
C TYR A 86 17.16 -21.66 9.50
N LYS A 87 16.75 -22.91 9.74
CA LYS A 87 15.70 -23.22 10.73
C LYS A 87 16.10 -22.71 12.11
N LYS A 88 17.35 -22.94 12.54
CA LYS A 88 17.90 -22.42 13.80
C LYS A 88 17.78 -20.89 13.86
N LEU A 89 18.15 -20.20 12.78
CA LEU A 89 18.02 -18.74 12.70
C LEU A 89 16.56 -18.27 12.86
N ILE A 90 15.60 -18.85 12.14
CA ILE A 90 14.21 -18.35 12.18
C ILE A 90 13.48 -18.65 13.51
N THR A 91 13.83 -19.75 14.17
CA THR A 91 13.30 -20.11 15.50
C THR A 91 13.99 -19.39 16.64
N SER A 92 15.16 -18.79 16.40
CA SER A 92 15.90 -18.02 17.40
C SER A 92 15.14 -16.78 17.91
N HIS A 93 15.68 -16.19 18.98
CA HIS A 93 15.15 -14.98 19.60
C HIS A 93 15.03 -13.82 18.58
N PRO A 94 13.96 -12.98 18.65
CA PRO A 94 13.77 -11.87 17.72
C PRO A 94 14.96 -10.93 17.54
N GLU A 95 15.73 -10.70 18.61
CA GLU A 95 16.93 -9.86 18.58
C GLU A 95 18.06 -10.44 17.75
N ILE A 96 18.29 -11.76 17.80
CA ILE A 96 19.31 -12.44 16.97
C ILE A 96 18.97 -12.27 15.49
N LYS A 97 17.70 -12.49 15.13
CA LYS A 97 17.21 -12.25 13.76
C LYS A 97 17.37 -10.79 13.33
N LYS A 98 17.16 -9.85 14.25
CA LYS A 98 17.35 -8.42 14.01
C LYS A 98 18.82 -8.10 13.75
N GLN A 99 19.72 -8.56 14.62
CA GLN A 99 21.18 -8.40 14.46
C GLN A 99 21.69 -9.03 13.16
N PHE A 100 21.22 -10.24 12.84
CA PHE A 100 21.49 -10.91 11.56
C PHE A 100 21.07 -10.06 10.37
N PHE A 101 19.86 -9.50 10.42
CA PHE A 101 19.36 -8.63 9.36
C PHE A 101 20.17 -7.32 9.25
N TYR A 102 20.60 -6.73 10.37
CA TYR A 102 21.49 -5.56 10.39
C TYR A 102 22.85 -5.86 9.75
N PHE A 103 23.45 -7.01 10.09
CA PHE A 103 24.74 -7.43 9.55
C PHE A 103 24.68 -7.55 8.03
N ILE A 104 23.75 -8.35 7.50
CA ILE A 104 23.63 -8.55 6.05
C ILE A 104 23.35 -7.22 5.34
N SER A 105 22.43 -6.42 5.87
CA SER A 105 22.08 -5.12 5.28
C SER A 105 23.29 -4.18 5.19
N ARG A 106 24.11 -4.13 6.24
CA ARG A 106 25.35 -3.35 6.26
C ARG A 106 26.37 -3.90 5.26
N ASP A 107 26.54 -5.21 5.21
CA ASP A 107 27.52 -5.86 4.34
C ASP A 107 27.26 -5.59 2.86
N ILE A 108 26.00 -5.76 2.42
CA ILE A 108 25.61 -5.49 1.03
C ILE A 108 25.86 -4.01 0.67
N SER A 109 25.61 -3.08 1.60
CA SER A 109 25.81 -1.65 1.36
C SER A 109 27.27 -1.19 1.22
N LYS A 110 28.24 -1.93 1.78
CA LYS A 110 29.66 -1.58 1.71
C LYS A 110 30.25 -1.85 0.32
N LYS A 111 29.81 -2.91 -0.36
CA LYS A 111 30.35 -3.33 -1.68
C LYS A 111 30.06 -2.37 -2.83
N GLU A 112 28.93 -1.66 -2.81
CA GLU A 112 28.63 -0.66 -3.85
C GLU A 112 29.60 0.53 -3.84
N ARG A 113 30.22 0.84 -2.69
CA ARG A 113 31.23 1.90 -2.59
C ARG A 113 32.61 1.45 -3.08
N SER A 114 32.95 0.17 -2.93
CA SER A 114 34.25 -0.39 -3.31
C SER A 114 34.33 -0.83 -4.77
N ARG A 115 33.22 -1.01 -5.51
CA ARG A 115 33.25 -1.27 -6.98
C ARG A 115 33.96 -0.19 -7.82
N ARG A 116 34.29 0.97 -7.25
CA ARG A 116 35.14 2.00 -7.91
C ARG A 116 36.65 1.74 -7.80
N LYS A 117 37.09 0.80 -6.95
CA LYS A 117 38.49 0.42 -6.78
C LYS A 117 38.59 -1.05 -6.34
N LYS A 118 39.11 -1.91 -7.22
CA LYS A 118 39.82 -3.20 -7.01
C LYS A 118 39.30 -4.27 -7.97
N ASN A 119 40.16 -4.84 -8.82
CA ASN A 119 41.16 -5.87 -8.52
C ASN A 119 40.55 -7.04 -7.73
N ILE A 120 40.41 -8.14 -8.46
CA ILE A 120 39.83 -9.41 -8.04
C ILE A 120 40.83 -10.07 -7.10
N GLU A 121 40.64 -9.91 -5.79
CA GLU A 121 41.15 -10.86 -4.81
C GLU A 121 39.94 -11.66 -4.31
N THR A 122 39.90 -12.91 -4.72
CA THR A 122 38.90 -13.93 -4.41
C THR A 122 39.01 -14.36 -2.94
N SER A 123 38.33 -13.66 -2.03
CA SER A 123 37.80 -14.32 -0.84
C SER A 123 36.49 -15.03 -1.22
N LEU A 124 36.28 -16.25 -0.75
CA LEU A 124 35.00 -16.99 -0.84
C LEU A 124 33.89 -16.13 -0.23
N GLU A 125 33.20 -15.38 -1.08
CA GLU A 125 32.27 -14.37 -0.62
C GLU A 125 30.85 -14.79 -0.97
N VAL A 126 30.02 -14.99 0.06
CA VAL A 126 28.62 -15.40 -0.12
C VAL A 126 27.94 -14.47 -1.14
N PRO A 127 27.34 -15.02 -2.22
CA PRO A 127 26.72 -14.23 -3.28
C PRO A 127 25.65 -13.27 -2.78
N GLU A 128 25.60 -12.08 -3.39
CA GLU A 128 24.66 -11.01 -2.99
C GLU A 128 23.19 -11.47 -3.12
N ASN A 129 22.86 -12.16 -4.21
CA ASN A 129 21.52 -12.70 -4.45
C ASN A 129 21.07 -13.66 -3.34
N PHE A 130 22.00 -14.46 -2.80
CA PHE A 130 21.73 -15.37 -1.69
C PHE A 130 21.44 -14.59 -0.41
N LYS A 131 22.29 -13.63 -0.06
CA LYS A 131 22.11 -12.73 1.09
C LYS A 131 20.76 -12.01 1.06
N LEU A 132 20.35 -11.54 -0.13
CA LEU A 132 19.09 -10.81 -0.33
C LEU A 132 17.86 -11.71 -0.17
N ALA A 133 17.90 -12.90 -0.76
CA ALA A 133 16.83 -13.88 -0.60
C ALA A 133 16.69 -14.29 0.87
N LEU A 134 17.81 -14.49 1.56
CA LEU A 134 17.82 -14.79 2.99
C LEU A 134 17.25 -13.63 3.83
N CYS A 135 17.65 -12.39 3.57
CA CYS A 135 17.06 -11.19 4.18
C CYS A 135 15.54 -11.13 4.01
N GLN A 136 15.02 -11.45 2.83
CA GLN A 136 13.58 -11.49 2.58
C GLN A 136 12.87 -12.50 3.48
N GLN A 137 13.46 -13.68 3.64
CA GLN A 137 12.90 -14.74 4.48
C GLN A 137 12.93 -14.38 5.96
N VAL A 138 14.07 -13.85 6.43
CA VAL A 138 14.24 -13.37 7.81
C VAL A 138 13.21 -12.28 8.13
N LEU A 139 12.99 -11.31 7.24
CA LEU A 139 11.95 -10.28 7.42
C LEU A 139 10.51 -10.81 7.39
N ASN A 140 10.25 -11.96 6.77
CA ASN A 140 8.93 -12.60 6.81
C ASN A 140 8.69 -13.35 8.14
N SER A 141 9.74 -13.59 8.92
CA SER A 141 9.65 -14.21 10.24
C SER A 141 9.19 -13.21 11.33
N LYS A 142 8.95 -13.71 12.55
CA LYS A 142 8.60 -12.86 13.70
C LYS A 142 9.83 -12.06 14.16
N ILE A 143 9.93 -10.82 13.68
CA ILE A 143 10.88 -9.79 14.13
C ILE A 143 10.08 -8.60 14.65
N ARG A 144 10.59 -7.93 15.69
CA ARG A 144 10.04 -6.66 16.17
C ARG A 144 11.00 -5.55 15.76
N LEU A 145 10.51 -4.63 14.93
CA LEU A 145 11.25 -3.45 14.50
C LEU A 145 10.68 -2.22 15.20
N SER A 146 11.59 -1.39 15.69
CA SER A 146 11.33 -0.10 16.32
C SER A 146 11.48 1.05 15.33
N ASN A 147 11.16 2.27 15.76
CA ASN A 147 11.35 3.49 14.97
C ASN A 147 12.79 3.65 14.46
N THR A 148 13.79 3.37 15.30
CA THR A 148 15.22 3.48 14.94
C THR A 148 15.61 2.44 13.88
N ASP A 149 15.09 1.23 13.98
CA ASP A 149 15.31 0.17 13.00
C ASP A 149 14.77 0.55 11.63
N PHE A 150 13.51 1.02 11.56
CA PHE A 150 12.95 1.49 10.30
C PHE A 150 13.75 2.66 9.71
N THR A 151 14.14 3.64 10.54
CA THR A 151 14.97 4.76 10.07
C THR A 151 16.29 4.26 9.48
N HIS A 152 16.95 3.29 10.11
CA HIS A 152 18.18 2.69 9.58
C HIS A 152 17.94 2.05 8.21
N PHE A 153 16.97 1.14 8.10
CA PHE A 153 16.75 0.38 6.87
C PHE A 153 16.25 1.25 5.71
N PHE A 154 15.35 2.20 5.96
CA PHE A 154 14.91 3.12 4.90
C PHE A 154 16.03 4.08 4.46
N ASN A 155 16.90 4.54 5.37
CA ASN A 155 18.07 5.34 5.00
C ASN A 155 19.10 4.54 4.20
N LEU A 156 19.29 3.26 4.55
CA LEU A 156 20.12 2.36 3.78
C LEU A 156 19.59 2.28 2.34
N TRP A 157 18.33 1.88 2.19
CA TRP A 157 17.71 1.65 0.88
C TRP A 157 17.53 2.89 0.02
N LYS A 158 17.39 4.05 0.65
CA LYS A 158 17.44 5.33 -0.04
C LYS A 158 18.75 5.47 -0.84
N ASN A 159 19.85 4.90 -0.34
CA ASN A 159 21.21 5.11 -0.82
C ASN A 159 21.80 3.91 -1.58
N THR A 160 21.32 2.68 -1.36
CA THR A 160 21.75 1.47 -2.09
C THR A 160 20.93 1.27 -3.38
N TYR A 161 21.55 0.74 -4.44
CA TYR A 161 20.88 0.58 -5.73
C TYR A 161 19.63 -0.33 -5.64
N PRO A 162 18.54 0.02 -6.35
CA PRO A 162 17.20 -0.45 -6.03
C PRO A 162 16.79 -1.88 -6.39
N TYR A 163 17.57 -2.60 -7.20
CA TYR A 163 17.08 -3.83 -7.86
C TYR A 163 17.12 -5.10 -6.99
N TYR A 164 17.52 -4.96 -5.73
CA TYR A 164 18.03 -6.09 -4.97
C TYR A 164 17.30 -6.35 -3.64
N TYR A 165 16.53 -5.41 -3.08
CA TYR A 165 16.14 -5.45 -1.65
C TYR A 165 14.69 -5.87 -1.33
N PRO A 166 14.44 -6.53 -0.16
CA PRO A 166 13.13 -7.01 0.28
C PRO A 166 12.24 -5.90 0.85
N ILE A 167 11.90 -4.91 0.01
CA ILE A 167 11.10 -3.74 0.41
C ILE A 167 9.72 -4.12 0.93
N ARG A 168 9.09 -5.12 0.31
CA ARG A 168 7.71 -5.50 0.60
C ARG A 168 7.52 -6.07 2.02
N PRO A 169 8.33 -7.02 2.51
CA PRO A 169 8.29 -7.43 3.92
C PRO A 169 8.47 -6.28 4.91
N LEU A 170 9.45 -5.38 4.69
CA LEU A 170 9.67 -4.25 5.61
C LEU A 170 8.48 -3.29 5.63
N LEU A 171 7.88 -3.00 4.47
CA LEU A 171 6.67 -2.18 4.39
C LEU A 171 5.51 -2.79 5.18
N ARG A 172 5.31 -4.12 5.10
CA ARG A 172 4.28 -4.80 5.90
C ARG A 172 4.53 -4.64 7.41
N GLN A 173 5.79 -4.75 7.83
CA GLN A 173 6.16 -4.53 9.23
C GLN A 173 5.97 -3.06 9.64
N LEU A 174 6.33 -2.10 8.78
CA LEU A 174 6.12 -0.68 9.02
C LEU A 174 4.63 -0.35 9.15
N GLN A 175 3.77 -0.89 8.29
CA GLN A 175 2.32 -0.71 8.39
C GLN A 175 1.79 -1.22 9.72
N LYS A 176 2.19 -2.44 10.12
CA LYS A 176 1.81 -3.02 11.41
C LYS A 176 2.31 -2.16 12.59
N HIS A 177 3.53 -1.64 12.49
CA HIS A 177 4.09 -0.74 13.49
C HIS A 177 3.29 0.56 13.58
N ALA A 178 3.01 1.21 12.45
CA ALA A 178 2.26 2.48 12.39
C ALA A 178 0.82 2.36 12.89
N SER A 179 0.19 1.18 12.78
CA SER A 179 -1.14 0.92 13.32
C SER A 179 -1.16 0.76 14.84
N ASN A 180 -0.05 0.30 15.43
CA ASN A 180 0.02 -0.04 16.85
C ASN A 180 0.81 0.97 17.69
N TYR A 181 1.71 1.72 17.05
CA TYR A 181 2.67 2.59 17.70
C TYR A 181 2.80 3.93 16.97
N LYS A 182 3.14 4.98 17.72
CA LYS A 182 3.36 6.31 17.17
C LYS A 182 4.65 6.35 16.34
N ILE A 183 4.57 6.93 15.14
CA ILE A 183 5.74 7.21 14.31
C ILE A 183 6.52 8.40 14.89
N SER A 184 7.81 8.18 15.14
CA SER A 184 8.74 9.21 15.63
C SER A 184 8.98 10.31 14.59
N PRO A 185 9.30 11.55 15.01
CA PRO A 185 9.69 12.62 14.08
C PRO A 185 10.85 12.25 13.16
N GLU A 186 11.81 11.49 13.68
CA GLU A 186 13.00 11.03 12.95
C GLU A 186 12.60 10.06 11.84
N LEU A 187 11.80 9.05 12.16
CA LEU A 187 11.28 8.11 11.17
C LEU A 187 10.40 8.83 10.14
N ASN A 188 9.52 9.74 10.57
CA ASN A 188 8.69 10.50 9.64
C ASN A 188 9.53 11.31 8.63
N THR A 189 10.60 11.96 9.11
CA THR A 189 11.56 12.68 8.26
C THR A 189 12.29 11.73 7.30
N CYS A 190 12.72 10.56 7.78
CA CYS A 190 13.34 9.53 6.96
C CYS A 190 12.40 9.05 5.84
N LEU A 191 11.14 8.74 6.16
CA LEU A 191 10.11 8.31 5.22
C LEU A 191 9.83 9.38 4.14
N HIS A 192 9.73 10.65 4.53
CA HIS A 192 9.64 11.77 3.58
C HIS A 192 10.86 11.88 2.66
N SER A 193 12.05 11.59 3.19
CA SER A 193 13.29 11.60 2.42
C SER A 193 13.34 10.42 1.44
N PHE A 194 12.87 9.25 1.87
CA PHE A 194 12.87 8.01 1.10
C PHE A 194 11.99 8.10 -0.15
N ILE A 195 10.74 8.57 -0.01
CA ILE A 195 9.80 8.73 -1.14
C ILE A 195 10.23 9.82 -2.15
N ARG A 196 11.08 10.75 -1.72
CA ARG A 196 11.69 11.80 -2.57
C ARG A 196 13.02 11.36 -3.19
N SER A 197 13.51 10.18 -2.83
CA SER A 197 14.79 9.70 -3.31
C SER A 197 14.76 9.37 -4.80
N LYS A 198 15.91 9.50 -5.45
CA LYS A 198 16.05 9.21 -6.88
C LYS A 198 15.66 7.76 -7.21
N SER A 199 16.07 6.83 -6.36
CA SER A 199 15.80 5.40 -6.50
C SER A 199 14.30 5.08 -6.56
N ILE A 200 13.49 5.81 -5.79
CA ILE A 200 12.03 5.61 -5.72
C ILE A 200 11.27 6.45 -6.76
N GLN A 201 11.76 7.65 -7.09
CA GLN A 201 11.07 8.53 -8.04
C GLN A 201 11.28 8.15 -9.50
N TYR A 202 12.47 7.67 -9.87
CA TYR A 202 12.87 7.59 -11.27
C TYR A 202 12.81 6.19 -11.90
N LEU A 203 12.53 5.15 -11.09
CA LEU A 203 12.43 3.80 -11.61
C LEU A 203 10.96 3.34 -11.65
N PRO A 204 10.45 2.91 -12.83
CA PRO A 204 9.08 2.44 -12.98
C PRO A 204 8.92 0.99 -12.47
N ILE A 205 9.43 0.71 -11.26
CA ILE A 205 9.34 -0.60 -10.61
C ILE A 205 8.02 -0.65 -9.83
N LYS A 206 7.21 -1.69 -10.06
CA LYS A 206 5.87 -1.83 -9.47
C LYS A 206 5.93 -1.82 -7.94
N GLU A 207 6.90 -2.52 -7.37
CA GLU A 207 7.17 -2.64 -5.94
C GLU A 207 7.41 -1.26 -5.30
N TYR A 208 7.99 -0.31 -6.04
CA TYR A 208 8.26 1.05 -5.55
C TYR A 208 7.06 1.97 -5.64
N MET A 209 6.21 1.78 -6.64
CA MET A 209 4.92 2.45 -6.67
C MET A 209 4.06 2.05 -5.47
N GLU A 210 4.05 0.75 -5.12
CA GLU A 210 3.39 0.23 -3.93
C GLU A 210 4.02 0.81 -2.65
N ALA A 211 5.36 0.79 -2.55
CA ALA A 211 6.09 1.38 -1.42
C ALA A 211 5.74 2.85 -1.19
N LYS A 212 5.77 3.64 -2.26
CA LYS A 212 5.45 5.08 -2.23
C LYS A 212 4.04 5.33 -1.74
N SER A 213 3.06 4.53 -2.19
CA SER A 213 1.66 4.63 -1.77
C SER A 213 1.50 4.33 -0.27
N ILE A 214 2.11 3.23 0.19
CA ILE A 214 2.05 2.79 1.59
C ILE A 214 2.67 3.83 2.52
N ILE A 215 3.88 4.31 2.18
CA ILE A 215 4.59 5.28 3.01
C ILE A 215 3.84 6.62 3.06
N HIS A 216 3.30 7.10 1.93
CA HIS A 216 2.46 8.30 1.95
C HIS A 216 1.23 8.15 2.86
N ARG A 217 0.54 7.00 2.81
CA ARG A 217 -0.62 6.75 3.67
C ARG A 217 -0.23 6.82 5.15
N ILE A 218 0.87 6.17 5.53
CA ILE A 218 1.41 6.21 6.91
C ILE A 218 1.75 7.63 7.35
N ILE A 219 2.42 8.40 6.50
CA ILE A 219 2.76 9.81 6.77
C ILE A 219 1.50 10.64 7.01
N LEU A 220 0.47 10.49 6.17
CA LEU A 220 -0.79 11.23 6.30
C LEU A 220 -1.53 10.85 7.59
N GLU A 221 -1.62 9.56 7.89
CA GLU A 221 -2.28 9.03 9.10
C GLU A 221 -1.55 9.40 10.40
N ASN A 222 -0.25 9.69 10.33
CA ASN A 222 0.54 10.13 11.48
C ASN A 222 0.76 11.65 11.52
N SER A 223 0.19 12.39 10.58
CA SER A 223 0.27 13.86 10.57
C SER A 223 -0.60 14.46 11.68
N LYS A 224 -0.27 15.67 12.15
CA LYS A 224 -0.96 16.35 13.28
C LYS A 224 -2.49 16.47 13.10
N ILE A 225 -2.97 16.48 11.85
CA ILE A 225 -4.41 16.53 11.50
C ILE A 225 -5.16 15.26 11.93
N SER A 226 -4.44 14.14 12.08
CA SER A 226 -5.00 12.83 12.43
C SER A 226 -5.11 12.57 13.95
N LEU A 227 -4.39 13.34 14.77
CA LEU A 227 -4.22 13.06 16.20
C LEU A 227 -5.33 13.61 17.11
N VAL A 228 -6.28 14.38 16.57
CA VAL A 228 -7.42 14.93 17.31
C VAL A 228 -8.68 14.16 16.88
N PRO A 229 -9.28 13.31 17.75
CA PRO A 229 -10.37 12.41 17.38
C PRO A 229 -11.62 13.12 16.84
N SER A 230 -11.91 14.33 17.33
CA SER A 230 -13.05 15.15 16.89
C SER A 230 -12.83 15.85 15.55
N SER A 231 -11.59 15.92 15.04
CA SER A 231 -11.24 16.65 13.83
C SER A 231 -10.47 15.80 12.80
N TYR A 232 -10.53 14.46 12.89
CA TYR A 232 -9.88 13.60 11.91
C TYR A 232 -10.51 13.81 10.52
N VAL A 233 -9.72 14.37 9.60
CA VAL A 233 -10.07 14.58 8.20
C VAL A 233 -9.26 13.60 7.36
N PHE A 234 -9.94 12.62 6.76
CA PHE A 234 -9.30 11.72 5.81
C PHE A 234 -8.75 12.50 4.61
N GLN A 235 -7.46 12.33 4.34
CA GLN A 235 -6.77 12.93 3.20
C GLN A 235 -6.46 11.85 2.16
N LEU A 236 -6.75 12.17 0.89
CA LEU A 236 -6.36 11.37 -0.27
C LEU A 236 -4.85 11.46 -0.48
N LEU A 237 -4.28 10.46 -1.15
CA LEU A 237 -2.86 10.45 -1.47
C LEU A 237 -2.50 11.64 -2.40
N PRO A 238 -1.31 12.26 -2.22
CA PRO A 238 -1.00 13.57 -2.81
C PRO A 238 -0.54 13.48 -4.28
N ASP A 239 -1.40 12.97 -5.17
CA ASP A 239 -1.25 13.14 -6.62
C ASP A 239 -2.05 14.37 -7.12
N PRO A 240 -2.03 14.71 -8.43
CA PRO A 240 -2.76 15.87 -8.94
C PRO A 240 -4.27 15.85 -8.65
N PHE A 241 -4.89 14.67 -8.52
CA PHE A 241 -6.31 14.52 -8.17
C PHE A 241 -6.51 14.65 -6.67
N GLY A 242 -5.81 13.85 -5.86
CA GLY A 242 -5.94 13.85 -4.41
C GLY A 242 -5.58 15.20 -3.79
N THR A 243 -4.57 15.89 -4.30
CA THR A 243 -4.21 17.25 -3.86
C THR A 243 -5.36 18.24 -4.06
N HIS A 244 -6.09 18.14 -5.16
CA HIS A 244 -7.23 19.02 -5.42
C HIS A 244 -8.39 18.71 -4.48
N VAL A 245 -8.73 17.43 -4.32
CA VAL A 245 -9.81 17.00 -3.43
C VAL A 245 -9.49 17.37 -1.97
N ASN A 246 -8.26 17.17 -1.51
CA ASN A 246 -7.83 17.57 -0.17
C ASN A 246 -7.98 19.08 0.06
N LYS A 247 -7.67 19.91 -0.95
CA LYS A 247 -7.90 21.37 -0.87
C LYS A 247 -9.38 21.72 -0.79
N LEU A 248 -10.23 21.04 -1.56
CA LEU A 248 -11.68 21.23 -1.48
C LEU A 248 -12.20 20.92 -0.07
N ILE A 249 -11.84 19.77 0.48
CA ILE A 249 -12.23 19.34 1.84
C ILE A 249 -11.73 20.32 2.90
N SER A 250 -10.49 20.81 2.75
CA SER A 250 -9.89 21.74 3.73
C SER A 250 -10.60 23.09 3.77
N GLY A 251 -11.27 23.49 2.70
CA GLY A 251 -12.04 24.74 2.62
C GLY A 251 -13.50 24.62 3.05
N MET A 252 -13.93 23.47 3.57
CA MET A 252 -15.31 23.24 4.00
C MET A 252 -15.51 23.48 5.49
N ASN A 253 -16.74 23.83 5.88
CA ASN A 253 -17.15 23.86 7.29
C ASN A 253 -17.03 22.45 7.90
N GLU A 254 -16.65 22.39 9.18
CA GLU A 254 -16.37 21.15 9.93
C GLU A 254 -17.50 20.09 9.82
N LYS A 255 -18.77 20.53 9.92
CA LYS A 255 -19.96 19.67 9.77
C LYS A 255 -19.94 18.86 8.47
N TYR A 256 -19.57 19.49 7.35
CA TYR A 256 -19.54 18.84 6.04
C TYR A 256 -18.23 18.13 5.80
N GLN A 257 -17.12 18.73 6.24
CA GLN A 257 -15.77 18.22 6.09
C GLN A 257 -15.66 16.78 6.63
N HIS A 258 -16.16 16.55 7.85
CA HIS A 258 -16.10 15.23 8.49
C HIS A 258 -16.85 14.16 7.68
N ASN A 259 -18.10 14.45 7.29
CA ASN A 259 -18.94 13.50 6.55
C ASN A 259 -18.38 13.22 5.15
N PHE A 260 -17.90 14.24 4.43
CA PHE A 260 -17.24 14.04 3.13
C PHE A 260 -15.97 13.22 3.27
N SER A 261 -15.12 13.51 4.24
CA SER A 261 -13.91 12.71 4.51
C SER A 261 -14.24 11.26 4.83
N LYS A 262 -15.29 11.00 5.62
CA LYS A 262 -15.73 9.65 5.95
C LYS A 262 -16.20 8.89 4.71
N ILE A 263 -17.00 9.52 3.84
CA ILE A 263 -17.43 8.94 2.57
C ILE A 263 -16.20 8.59 1.71
N LEU A 264 -15.25 9.51 1.56
CA LEU A 264 -14.06 9.28 0.74
C LEU A 264 -13.19 8.13 1.29
N LYS A 265 -13.03 8.03 2.61
CA LYS A 265 -12.34 6.92 3.27
C LYS A 265 -13.00 5.58 2.97
N LEU A 266 -14.33 5.51 3.05
CA LEU A 266 -15.10 4.31 2.76
C LEU A 266 -14.95 3.87 1.29
N LEU A 267 -14.83 4.82 0.36
CA LEU A 267 -14.66 4.55 -1.07
C LEU A 267 -13.27 4.07 -1.47
N CYS A 268 -12.25 4.23 -0.62
CA CYS A 268 -10.93 3.63 -0.85
C CYS A 268 -10.95 2.09 -0.69
N HIS A 269 -11.98 1.54 -0.05
CA HIS A 269 -12.15 0.12 0.19
C HIS A 269 -13.23 -0.49 -0.72
N ARG A 270 -13.38 -1.83 -0.69
CA ARG A 270 -14.43 -2.52 -1.44
C ARG A 270 -15.80 -2.12 -0.91
N ILE A 271 -16.66 -1.64 -1.81
CA ILE A 271 -18.05 -1.28 -1.48
C ILE A 271 -18.86 -2.56 -1.30
N ASN A 272 -19.48 -2.71 -0.12
CA ASN A 272 -20.47 -3.74 0.19
C ASN A 272 -21.74 -3.09 0.78
N GLN A 273 -22.76 -3.87 1.12
CA GLN A 273 -24.02 -3.36 1.65
C GLN A 273 -23.82 -2.51 2.92
N THR A 274 -22.94 -2.94 3.83
CA THR A 274 -22.60 -2.18 5.05
C THR A 274 -21.97 -0.82 4.72
N THR A 275 -21.03 -0.80 3.77
CA THR A 275 -20.38 0.43 3.32
C THR A 275 -21.39 1.39 2.70
N VAL A 276 -22.35 0.89 1.91
CA VAL A 276 -23.41 1.69 1.29
C VAL A 276 -24.29 2.34 2.37
N ALA A 277 -24.78 1.58 3.34
CA ALA A 277 -25.60 2.12 4.42
C ALA A 277 -24.87 3.21 5.23
N GLN A 278 -23.56 3.04 5.46
CA GLN A 278 -22.73 4.06 6.12
C GLN A 278 -22.57 5.32 5.28
N ILE A 279 -22.40 5.19 3.96
CA ILE A 279 -22.33 6.32 3.03
C ILE A 279 -23.67 7.07 3.05
N ASP A 280 -24.79 6.37 2.94
CA ASP A 280 -26.12 6.98 2.93
C ASP A 280 -26.37 7.76 4.23
N THR A 281 -25.99 7.20 5.38
CA THR A 281 -26.04 7.91 6.67
C THR A 281 -25.22 9.20 6.65
N CYS A 282 -24.01 9.17 6.07
CA CYS A 282 -23.17 10.37 5.94
C CYS A 282 -23.80 11.39 4.98
N ILE A 283 -24.43 10.94 3.90
CA ILE A 283 -25.15 11.79 2.94
C ILE A 283 -26.33 12.46 3.63
N SER A 284 -27.13 11.75 4.45
CA SER A 284 -28.25 12.35 5.19
C SER A 284 -27.82 13.38 6.24
N ASN A 285 -26.58 13.26 6.76
CA ASN A 285 -26.00 14.27 7.65
C ASN A 285 -25.42 15.49 6.89
N ILE A 286 -25.33 15.39 5.57
CA ILE A 286 -25.03 16.47 4.63
C ILE A 286 -26.37 16.92 3.99
N ASP A 287 -26.42 18.12 3.43
CA ASP A 287 -27.56 18.49 2.59
C ASP A 287 -27.40 17.79 1.22
N GLU A 288 -28.41 17.07 0.73
CA GLU A 288 -28.29 16.27 -0.52
C GLU A 288 -27.74 17.09 -1.71
N ASP A 289 -28.24 18.32 -1.89
CA ASP A 289 -27.77 19.22 -2.95
C ASP A 289 -26.28 19.56 -2.82
N LYS A 290 -25.78 19.71 -1.59
CA LYS A 290 -24.35 19.94 -1.33
C LYS A 290 -23.54 18.70 -1.66
N PHE A 291 -24.05 17.52 -1.31
CA PHE A 291 -23.41 16.26 -1.68
C PHE A 291 -23.32 16.09 -3.19
N ASP A 292 -24.42 16.32 -3.92
CA ASP A 292 -24.47 16.19 -5.37
C ASP A 292 -23.55 17.20 -6.08
N SER A 293 -23.51 18.44 -5.59
CA SER A 293 -22.59 19.46 -6.09
C SER A 293 -21.12 19.05 -5.88
N PHE A 294 -20.78 18.53 -4.70
CA PHE A 294 -19.44 18.04 -4.39
C PHE A 294 -19.06 16.81 -5.24
N LEU A 295 -19.96 15.83 -5.36
CA LEU A 295 -19.77 14.63 -6.16
C LEU A 295 -19.52 14.99 -7.62
N TYR A 296 -20.33 15.88 -8.19
CA TYR A 296 -20.13 16.40 -9.54
C TYR A 296 -18.79 17.13 -9.69
N GLY A 297 -18.42 17.98 -8.72
CA GLY A 297 -17.14 18.69 -8.71
C GLY A 297 -15.93 17.76 -8.76
N ILE A 298 -15.91 16.70 -7.94
CA ILE A 298 -14.80 15.74 -7.91
C ILE A 298 -14.76 14.90 -9.18
N ILE A 299 -15.90 14.40 -9.65
CA ILE A 299 -15.95 13.61 -10.90
C ILE A 299 -15.50 14.46 -12.09
N ARG A 300 -15.92 15.72 -12.14
CA ARG A 300 -15.47 16.68 -13.15
C ARG A 300 -13.95 16.90 -13.06
N LYS A 301 -13.41 17.02 -11.85
CA LYS A 301 -11.95 17.12 -11.67
C LYS A 301 -11.22 15.90 -12.21
N ALA A 302 -11.72 14.69 -11.94
CA ALA A 302 -11.15 13.47 -12.48
C ALA A 302 -11.13 13.55 -14.01
N ALA A 303 -12.28 13.75 -14.66
CA ALA A 303 -12.42 13.81 -16.11
C ALA A 303 -11.43 14.78 -16.79
N TYR A 304 -11.25 15.98 -16.23
CA TYR A 304 -10.40 17.03 -16.80
C TYR A 304 -9.05 17.19 -16.11
N LEU A 305 -8.56 16.14 -15.44
CA LEU A 305 -7.28 16.20 -14.75
C LEU A 305 -6.13 16.48 -15.73
N ARG A 306 -5.21 17.37 -15.34
CA ARG A 306 -3.95 17.57 -16.07
C ARG A 306 -2.82 16.97 -15.25
N LEU A 307 -2.17 15.94 -15.78
CA LEU A 307 -1.05 15.31 -15.11
C LEU A 307 0.21 16.15 -15.33
N ARG A 308 1.05 16.26 -14.30
CA ARG A 308 2.31 17.00 -14.38
C ARG A 308 3.34 16.18 -15.14
N SER A 309 4.07 16.82 -16.03
CA SER A 309 5.24 16.20 -16.67
C SER A 309 6.35 16.03 -15.62
N VAL A 310 7.03 14.89 -15.70
CA VAL A 310 8.17 14.55 -14.87
C VAL A 310 9.29 14.14 -15.79
N THR A 311 10.43 14.82 -15.67
CA THR A 311 11.63 14.43 -16.41
C THR A 311 12.29 13.24 -15.72
N LEU A 312 12.29 12.07 -16.36
CA LEU A 312 13.06 10.92 -15.92
C LEU A 312 14.46 11.02 -16.54
N ARG A 313 15.49 11.03 -15.70
CA ARG A 313 16.88 10.88 -16.16
C ARG A 313 17.27 9.43 -15.95
N ASN A 314 17.41 8.67 -17.04
CA ASN A 314 17.96 7.33 -16.96
C ASN A 314 19.49 7.45 -17.09
N ARG A 315 20.21 7.38 -15.98
CA ARG A 315 21.66 7.14 -16.02
C ARG A 315 21.84 5.63 -16.10
N VAL A 316 21.77 5.08 -17.31
CA VAL A 316 22.30 3.74 -17.56
C VAL A 316 23.81 3.90 -17.68
N TYR A 317 24.57 3.06 -16.96
CA TYR A 317 26.03 3.04 -17.06
C TYR A 317 26.43 2.87 -18.55
N ASN A 318 27.24 3.79 -19.09
CA ASN A 318 27.68 3.85 -20.49
C ASN A 318 26.66 4.21 -21.59
N SER A 319 25.44 4.68 -21.29
CA SER A 319 24.59 5.29 -22.33
C SER A 319 24.66 6.82 -22.28
N LYS A 320 24.55 7.48 -23.44
CA LYS A 320 24.21 8.92 -23.50
C LYS A 320 22.99 9.16 -22.61
N ASP A 321 22.97 10.28 -21.87
CA ASP A 321 21.89 10.65 -20.96
C ASP A 321 20.55 10.66 -21.72
N ASN A 322 19.83 9.55 -21.67
CA ASN A 322 18.52 9.46 -22.29
C ASN A 322 17.51 10.07 -21.31
N ILE A 323 17.20 11.33 -21.54
CA ILE A 323 16.13 12.04 -20.85
C ILE A 323 14.81 11.63 -21.49
N TYR A 324 13.93 10.98 -20.73
CA TYR A 324 12.57 10.69 -21.18
C TYR A 324 11.57 11.47 -20.33
N GLY A 325 10.61 12.13 -20.98
CA GLY A 325 9.47 12.73 -20.30
C GLY A 325 8.47 11.66 -19.88
N ALA A 326 8.21 11.54 -18.59
CA ALA A 326 7.08 10.81 -18.03
C ALA A 326 6.05 11.79 -17.47
N TYR A 327 4.96 11.28 -16.91
CA TYR A 327 3.94 12.06 -16.22
C TYR A 327 3.63 11.43 -14.87
N GLU A 328 3.28 12.26 -13.88
CA GLU A 328 2.81 11.78 -12.58
C GLU A 328 1.55 10.91 -12.79
N GLN A 329 1.60 9.66 -12.36
CA GLN A 329 0.45 8.76 -12.39
C GLN A 329 -0.45 9.00 -11.17
N ILE A 330 -1.74 8.68 -11.31
CA ILE A 330 -2.68 8.69 -10.18
C ILE A 330 -2.39 7.46 -9.30
N TYR A 331 -2.41 7.63 -7.97
CA TYR A 331 -2.29 6.52 -7.04
C TYR A 331 -3.44 5.52 -7.23
N ILE A 332 -3.13 4.22 -7.08
CA ILE A 332 -4.12 3.14 -7.17
C ILE A 332 -5.27 3.36 -6.19
N GLU A 333 -4.99 3.86 -4.98
CA GLU A 333 -6.00 4.19 -3.99
C GLU A 333 -6.98 5.26 -4.49
N ASN A 334 -6.45 6.34 -5.08
CA ASN A 334 -7.27 7.41 -5.66
C ASN A 334 -8.06 6.91 -6.90
N ILE A 335 -7.50 6.00 -7.70
CA ILE A 335 -8.24 5.31 -8.77
C ILE A 335 -9.41 4.50 -8.22
N ASN A 336 -9.22 3.78 -7.10
CA ASN A 336 -10.29 3.01 -6.47
C ASN A 336 -11.38 3.93 -5.91
N LEU A 337 -10.99 5.05 -5.31
CA LEU A 337 -11.94 6.07 -4.86
C LEU A 337 -12.77 6.61 -6.04
N ILE A 338 -12.14 6.93 -7.19
CA ILE A 338 -12.88 7.38 -8.37
C ILE A 338 -13.89 6.32 -8.83
N LYS A 339 -13.53 5.03 -8.82
CA LYS A 339 -14.51 3.95 -9.11
C LYS A 339 -15.70 3.99 -8.16
N GLY A 340 -15.44 4.21 -6.87
CA GLY A 340 -16.50 4.34 -5.87
C GLY A 340 -17.41 5.53 -6.12
N LEU A 341 -16.84 6.69 -6.50
CA LEU A 341 -17.61 7.86 -6.90
C LEU A 341 -18.47 7.58 -8.14
N MET A 342 -17.96 6.83 -9.12
CA MET A 342 -18.75 6.43 -10.30
C MET A 342 -19.95 5.56 -9.88
N PHE A 343 -19.74 4.66 -8.93
CA PHE A 343 -20.81 3.81 -8.40
C PHE A 343 -21.91 4.65 -7.74
N ILE A 344 -21.56 5.58 -6.84
CA ILE A 344 -22.55 6.45 -6.18
C ILE A 344 -23.28 7.35 -7.20
N ALA A 345 -22.54 7.96 -8.13
CA ALA A 345 -23.13 8.79 -9.17
C ALA A 345 -24.15 8.02 -10.02
N SER A 346 -23.88 6.73 -10.24
CA SER A 346 -24.73 5.85 -11.02
C SER A 346 -25.98 5.38 -10.27
N THR A 347 -25.90 5.15 -8.95
CA THR A 347 -27.07 4.80 -8.15
C THR A 347 -28.04 5.96 -8.04
N ARG A 348 -27.54 7.20 -8.05
CA ARG A 348 -28.35 8.42 -8.07
C ARG A 348 -28.90 8.78 -9.47
N LYS A 349 -28.57 8.00 -10.50
CA LYS A 349 -29.03 8.17 -11.90
C LYS A 349 -28.90 9.59 -12.48
N ASN A 350 -27.94 10.40 -12.00
CA ASN A 350 -27.76 11.76 -12.50
C ASN A 350 -27.08 11.75 -13.89
N GLN A 351 -27.87 12.00 -14.93
CA GLN A 351 -27.45 11.95 -16.34
C GLN A 351 -26.30 12.90 -16.68
N LYS A 352 -26.12 14.00 -15.92
CA LYS A 352 -24.98 14.93 -16.11
C LYS A 352 -23.62 14.25 -15.96
N HIS A 353 -23.55 13.10 -15.29
CA HIS A 353 -22.32 12.33 -15.13
C HIS A 353 -21.96 11.49 -16.36
N ILE A 354 -22.90 11.17 -17.27
CA ILE A 354 -22.65 10.31 -18.43
C ILE A 354 -21.45 10.84 -19.25
N GLN A 355 -21.46 12.13 -19.58
CA GLN A 355 -20.37 12.77 -20.33
C GLN A 355 -19.04 12.70 -19.59
N LEU A 356 -19.03 12.95 -18.28
CA LEU A 356 -17.81 12.89 -17.47
C LEU A 356 -17.27 11.46 -17.38
N ILE A 357 -18.14 10.46 -17.26
CA ILE A 357 -17.79 9.03 -17.26
C ILE A 357 -17.15 8.64 -18.59
N THR A 358 -17.70 9.11 -19.72
CA THR A 358 -17.11 8.85 -21.04
C THR A 358 -15.70 9.43 -21.15
N ILE A 359 -15.47 10.66 -20.69
CA ILE A 359 -14.13 11.28 -20.71
C ILE A 359 -13.15 10.49 -19.83
N ILE A 360 -13.57 10.09 -18.63
CA ILE A 360 -12.74 9.26 -17.73
C ILE A 360 -12.40 7.93 -18.40
N LEU A 361 -13.37 7.27 -19.03
CA LEU A 361 -13.20 6.00 -19.75
C LEU A 361 -12.13 6.15 -20.84
N GLU A 362 -12.27 7.12 -21.74
CA GLU A 362 -11.33 7.34 -22.84
C GLU A 362 -9.90 7.54 -22.32
N ARG A 363 -9.75 8.32 -21.25
CA ARG A 363 -8.47 8.56 -20.59
C ARG A 363 -7.86 7.30 -19.96
N CYS A 364 -8.68 6.38 -19.46
CA CYS A 364 -8.20 5.12 -18.89
C CYS A 364 -7.58 4.16 -19.92
N PHE A 365 -7.93 4.32 -21.20
CA PHE A 365 -7.41 3.52 -22.31
C PHE A 365 -6.50 4.31 -23.27
N SER A 366 -6.38 5.62 -23.09
CA SER A 366 -5.55 6.50 -23.90
C SER A 366 -4.07 6.11 -23.78
N VAL A 367 -3.36 6.20 -24.91
CA VAL A 367 -1.90 6.07 -24.98
C VAL A 367 -1.20 7.43 -24.96
N THR A 368 -1.97 8.52 -25.06
CA THR A 368 -1.44 9.88 -25.08
C THR A 368 -0.89 10.24 -23.70
N LEU A 369 0.40 10.59 -23.68
CA LEU A 369 1.10 11.00 -22.46
C LEU A 369 0.48 12.29 -21.89
N GLY A 370 0.34 12.37 -20.58
CA GLY A 370 -0.26 13.51 -19.87
C GLY A 370 -1.79 13.48 -19.75
N SER A 371 -2.49 12.74 -20.60
CA SER A 371 -3.93 12.47 -20.46
C SER A 371 -4.25 11.11 -19.83
N ASN A 372 -3.41 10.10 -20.04
CA ASN A 372 -3.58 8.77 -19.44
C ASN A 372 -3.29 8.76 -17.93
N TYR A 373 -4.19 8.18 -17.13
CA TYR A 373 -4.03 8.06 -15.67
C TYR A 373 -2.98 7.03 -15.19
N GLY A 374 -2.49 6.17 -16.07
CA GLY A 374 -1.44 5.18 -15.79
C GLY A 374 -1.87 3.73 -16.09
N ALA A 375 -0.96 2.76 -15.95
CA ALA A 375 -1.24 1.37 -16.32
C ALA A 375 -2.39 0.73 -15.51
N THR A 376 -2.61 1.19 -14.28
CA THR A 376 -3.61 0.66 -13.34
C THR A 376 -5.03 1.20 -13.58
N SER A 377 -5.18 2.27 -14.38
CA SER A 377 -6.48 2.92 -14.62
C SER A 377 -7.40 2.14 -15.56
N ARG A 378 -6.91 1.14 -16.29
CA ARG A 378 -7.77 0.28 -17.12
C ARG A 378 -8.91 -0.34 -16.32
N SER A 379 -8.64 -0.70 -15.06
CA SER A 379 -9.65 -1.20 -14.14
C SER A 379 -10.77 -0.20 -13.85
N LEU A 380 -10.49 1.11 -13.87
CA LEU A 380 -11.49 2.18 -13.78
C LEU A 380 -12.26 2.30 -15.10
N GLY A 381 -11.58 2.23 -16.25
CA GLY A 381 -12.23 2.23 -17.56
C GLY A 381 -13.27 1.10 -17.72
N ILE A 382 -12.96 -0.10 -17.23
CA ILE A 382 -13.92 -1.23 -17.19
C ILE A 382 -15.14 -0.89 -16.33
N VAL A 383 -14.94 -0.27 -15.17
CA VAL A 383 -16.05 0.20 -14.31
C VAL A 383 -16.91 1.22 -15.05
N CYS A 384 -16.30 2.20 -15.73
CA CYS A 384 -17.05 3.18 -16.53
C CYS A 384 -17.92 2.53 -17.61
N ILE A 385 -17.41 1.53 -18.34
CA ILE A 385 -18.19 0.80 -19.34
C ILE A 385 -19.38 0.10 -18.68
N LYS A 386 -19.15 -0.64 -17.59
CA LYS A 386 -20.24 -1.30 -16.85
C LYS A 386 -21.27 -0.31 -16.34
N THR A 387 -20.83 0.80 -15.78
CA THR A 387 -21.72 1.84 -15.28
C THR A 387 -22.62 2.39 -16.41
N LEU A 388 -22.05 2.69 -17.58
CA LEU A 388 -22.84 3.15 -18.73
C LEU A 388 -23.78 2.06 -19.27
N ALA A 389 -23.36 0.80 -19.29
CA ALA A 389 -24.15 -0.31 -19.81
C ALA A 389 -25.38 -0.64 -18.96
N TYR A 390 -25.25 -0.54 -17.62
CA TYR A 390 -26.23 -1.09 -16.68
C TYR A 390 -26.95 -0.06 -15.79
N LYS A 391 -26.48 1.19 -15.68
CA LYS A 391 -27.02 2.14 -14.68
C LYS A 391 -27.69 3.39 -15.24
N PHE A 392 -27.45 3.71 -16.51
CA PHE A 392 -28.00 4.89 -17.19
C PHE A 392 -28.98 4.52 -18.32
N ASP A 393 -29.61 3.35 -18.21
CA ASP A 393 -30.68 2.89 -19.10
C ASP A 393 -30.33 3.07 -20.60
N ILE A 394 -31.21 3.67 -21.40
CA ILE A 394 -31.02 3.83 -22.85
C ILE A 394 -29.90 4.83 -23.18
N GLU A 395 -29.79 5.92 -22.43
CA GLU A 395 -28.78 6.97 -22.70
C GLU A 395 -27.35 6.45 -22.53
N GLY A 396 -27.11 5.66 -21.47
CA GLY A 396 -25.81 5.04 -21.26
C GLY A 396 -25.42 4.07 -22.37
N LYS A 397 -26.38 3.25 -22.82
CA LYS A 397 -26.20 2.33 -23.96
C LYS A 397 -25.92 3.08 -25.26
N ASN A 398 -26.67 4.15 -25.53
CA ASN A 398 -26.44 5.01 -26.70
C ASN A 398 -25.04 5.62 -26.70
N LYS A 399 -24.58 6.08 -25.53
CA LYS A 399 -23.22 6.63 -25.40
C LYS A 399 -22.13 5.59 -25.64
N LEU A 400 -22.35 4.34 -25.21
CA LEU A 400 -21.43 3.24 -25.50
C LEU A 400 -21.42 2.85 -26.97
N ARG A 401 -22.58 2.83 -27.65
CA ARG A 401 -22.66 2.63 -29.11
C ARG A 401 -21.90 3.70 -29.88
N GLU A 402 -22.13 4.97 -29.52
CA GLU A 402 -21.42 6.11 -30.12
C GLU A 402 -19.90 5.99 -29.90
N LEU A 403 -19.48 5.65 -28.68
CA LEU A 403 -18.07 5.45 -28.36
C LEU A 403 -17.47 4.28 -29.14
N TYR A 404 -18.19 3.15 -29.27
CA TYR A 404 -17.76 1.99 -30.04
C TYR A 404 -17.51 2.34 -31.51
N GLN A 405 -18.40 3.13 -32.11
CA GLN A 405 -18.27 3.59 -33.50
C GLN A 405 -17.10 4.57 -33.69
N LYS A 406 -16.91 5.52 -32.76
CA LYS A 406 -15.91 6.60 -32.87
C LYS A 406 -14.50 6.20 -32.45
N THR A 407 -14.36 5.26 -31.52
CA THR A 407 -13.06 4.97 -30.91
C THR A 407 -12.17 4.10 -31.79
N ASN A 408 -10.87 4.43 -31.83
CA ASN A 408 -9.85 3.58 -32.45
C ASN A 408 -9.20 2.61 -31.45
N PHE A 409 -9.54 2.70 -30.15
CA PHE A 409 -8.93 1.87 -29.13
C PHE A 409 -9.55 0.46 -29.11
N LYS A 410 -8.80 -0.52 -29.64
CA LYS A 410 -9.21 -1.95 -29.67
C LYS A 410 -9.64 -2.49 -28.30
N LEU A 411 -9.01 -2.04 -27.22
CA LEU A 411 -9.34 -2.47 -25.85
C LEU A 411 -10.71 -1.97 -25.39
N ILE A 412 -11.13 -0.76 -25.78
CA ILE A 412 -12.49 -0.25 -25.50
C ILE A 412 -13.50 -1.12 -26.24
N LYS A 413 -13.29 -1.35 -27.55
CA LYS A 413 -14.19 -2.17 -28.38
C LYS A 413 -14.40 -3.56 -27.80
N LYS A 414 -13.31 -4.29 -27.51
CA LYS A 414 -13.36 -5.62 -26.89
C LYS A 414 -14.12 -5.64 -25.56
N GLN A 415 -13.94 -4.61 -24.74
CA GLN A 415 -14.62 -4.54 -23.44
C GLN A 415 -16.11 -4.22 -23.61
N ILE A 416 -16.50 -3.37 -24.56
CA ILE A 416 -17.91 -3.09 -24.89
C ILE A 416 -18.59 -4.35 -25.45
N GLU A 417 -17.97 -5.05 -26.39
CA GLU A 417 -18.45 -6.32 -26.93
C GLU A 417 -18.69 -7.36 -25.82
N LYS A 418 -17.76 -7.45 -24.87
CA LYS A 418 -17.89 -8.34 -23.72
C LYS A 418 -19.13 -8.02 -22.88
N GLU A 419 -19.34 -6.77 -22.51
CA GLU A 419 -20.52 -6.39 -21.72
C GLU A 419 -21.82 -6.49 -22.56
N SER A 420 -21.75 -6.30 -23.88
CA SER A 420 -22.88 -6.54 -24.80
C SER A 420 -23.35 -7.99 -24.77
N LYS A 421 -22.42 -8.95 -24.85
CA LYS A 421 -22.73 -10.38 -24.75
C LYS A 421 -23.36 -10.73 -23.40
N ILE A 422 -22.80 -10.21 -22.31
CA ILE A 422 -23.35 -10.42 -20.96
C ILE A 422 -24.78 -9.88 -20.86
N LEU A 423 -25.06 -8.70 -21.44
CA LEU A 423 -26.42 -8.14 -21.49
C LEU A 423 -27.39 -9.02 -22.29
N GLU A 424 -26.96 -9.50 -23.46
CA GLU A 424 -27.76 -10.40 -24.28
C GLU A 424 -28.09 -11.70 -23.54
N GLU A 425 -27.10 -12.31 -22.89
CA GLU A 425 -27.27 -13.54 -22.10
C GLU A 425 -28.17 -13.35 -20.86
N THR A 426 -28.14 -12.17 -20.23
CA THR A 426 -28.84 -11.94 -18.95
C THR A 426 -30.25 -11.38 -19.10
N ILE A 427 -30.49 -10.53 -20.11
CA ILE A 427 -31.76 -9.82 -20.28
C ILE A 427 -32.31 -9.90 -21.71
N GLY A 428 -31.68 -10.64 -22.63
CA GLY A 428 -32.13 -10.79 -24.01
C GLY A 428 -31.96 -9.54 -24.87
N VAL A 429 -31.22 -8.53 -24.40
CA VAL A 429 -31.04 -7.25 -25.09
C VAL A 429 -29.56 -6.98 -25.34
N SER A 430 -29.14 -6.98 -26.60
CA SER A 430 -27.77 -6.59 -26.98
C SER A 430 -27.53 -5.09 -26.83
N LEU A 431 -26.31 -4.73 -26.43
CA LEU A 431 -25.85 -3.34 -26.44
C LEU A 431 -25.43 -2.90 -27.84
N LEU A 432 -24.87 -3.79 -28.65
CA LEU A 432 -24.42 -3.55 -30.03
C LEU A 432 -25.42 -4.03 -31.05
#